data_AF-A0A257LVL7-F1
#
_entry.id   AF-A0A257LVL7-F1
#
_cell.length_a   1.000
_cell.length_b   1.000
_cell.length_c   1.000
_cell.angle_alpha   90.00
_cell.angle_beta   90.00
_cell.angle_gamma   90.00
#
_symmetry.space_group_name_H-M   'P 1'
#
loop_
_entity.id
_entity.type
_entity.pdbx_description
1 polymer ?
#
loop_
_entity_poly.entity_id
_entity_poly.type
_entity_poly.pdbx_seq_one_letter_code
_entity_poly.pdbx_strand_id
1 'polypeptide(L)'
;MCDSGVLPLRRILKKLKKFGLKSHELAIIVKISEQKLYLVRDGEIIKTYPVSTSKYGVGNQKGSHRTPLGTHRIFKKIGEGAKIGAIFEHGIDTGRVATIHTDETESGEDLITTRIMWLEGLEPGINRGEGIDSRDRHIYIHGFNLVKEGTLVEIVE
;
A
#
# COMPACT_ATOMS: atom_id res chain seq x y z
N MET A 1 14.66 -27.21 -0.46
CA MET A 1 15.56 -26.33 0.32
C MET A 1 14.89 -24.97 0.41
N CYS A 2 14.20 -24.70 1.52
CA CYS A 2 13.45 -23.48 1.75
C CYS A 2 14.43 -22.38 2.14
N ASP A 3 14.56 -21.36 1.30
CA ASP A 3 15.37 -20.18 1.59
C ASP A 3 14.76 -19.48 2.82
N SER A 4 15.58 -19.30 3.85
CA SER A 4 15.19 -18.78 5.17
C SER A 4 14.42 -17.46 5.08
N GLY A 5 13.42 -17.28 5.96
CA GLY A 5 12.40 -16.23 6.00
C GLY A 5 12.83 -14.76 6.10
N VAL A 6 14.01 -14.38 5.63
CA VAL A 6 14.53 -13.01 5.63
C VAL A 6 14.15 -12.30 4.32
N LEU A 7 13.67 -11.06 4.39
CA LEU A 7 13.44 -10.25 3.18
C LEU A 7 14.76 -10.10 2.40
N PRO A 8 14.78 -10.42 1.09
CA PRO A 8 16.00 -10.30 0.28
C PRO A 8 16.26 -8.84 -0.13
N LEU A 9 16.47 -7.96 0.86
CA LEU A 9 16.56 -6.50 0.71
C LEU A 9 17.57 -6.10 -0.35
N ARG A 10 18.76 -6.71 -0.39
CA ARG A 10 19.79 -6.42 -1.40
C ARG A 10 19.27 -6.62 -2.83
N ARG A 11 18.53 -7.70 -3.08
CA ARG A 11 17.95 -8.00 -4.40
C ARG A 11 16.84 -7.02 -4.74
N ILE A 12 15.96 -6.73 -3.78
CA ILE A 12 14.83 -5.80 -3.95
C ILE A 12 15.35 -4.39 -4.25
N LEU A 13 16.27 -3.87 -3.43
CA LEU A 13 16.84 -2.54 -3.63
C LEU A 13 17.62 -2.42 -4.94
N LYS A 14 18.33 -3.47 -5.38
CA LYS A 14 18.94 -3.51 -6.72
C LYS A 14 17.89 -3.38 -7.83
N LYS A 15 16.72 -3.98 -7.67
CA LYS A 15 15.59 -3.83 -8.61
C LYS A 15 15.06 -2.39 -8.56
N LEU A 16 14.77 -1.84 -7.38
CA LEU A 16 14.25 -0.48 -7.22
C LEU A 16 15.18 0.59 -7.79
N LYS A 17 16.49 0.42 -7.70
CA LYS A 17 17.48 1.31 -8.35
C LYS A 17 17.31 1.38 -9.87
N LYS A 18 16.90 0.29 -10.53
CA LYS A 18 16.58 0.31 -11.97
C LYS A 18 15.34 1.15 -12.30
N PHE A 19 14.49 1.37 -11.30
CA PHE A 19 13.28 2.20 -11.39
C PHE A 19 13.48 3.59 -10.78
N GLY A 20 14.73 4.00 -10.53
CA GLY A 20 15.07 5.37 -10.15
C GLY A 20 15.24 5.64 -8.66
N LEU A 21 15.16 4.63 -7.79
CA LEU A 21 15.48 4.79 -6.37
C LEU A 21 16.94 5.23 -6.21
N LYS A 22 17.18 6.40 -5.59
CA LYS A 22 18.51 6.95 -5.33
C LYS A 22 19.03 6.53 -3.96
N SER A 23 20.32 6.77 -3.71
CA SER A 23 20.90 6.61 -2.37
C SER A 23 20.20 7.51 -1.36
N HIS A 24 20.06 7.05 -0.12
CA HIS A 24 19.39 7.74 1.00
C HIS A 24 17.88 7.98 0.84
N GLU A 25 17.28 7.64 -0.31
CA GLU A 25 15.84 7.66 -0.47
C GLU A 25 15.16 6.50 0.28
N LEU A 26 13.91 6.75 0.67
CA LEU A 26 13.08 5.75 1.32
C LEU A 26 12.49 4.79 0.28
N ALA A 27 12.50 3.51 0.62
CA ALA A 27 11.78 2.47 -0.08
C ALA A 27 10.71 1.86 0.82
N ILE A 28 9.58 1.50 0.22
CA ILE A 28 8.51 0.74 0.86
C ILE A 28 8.54 -0.67 0.28
N ILE A 29 8.56 -1.68 1.15
CA ILE A 29 8.48 -3.08 0.76
C ILE A 29 7.29 -3.69 1.48
N VAL A 30 6.34 -4.21 0.72
CA VAL A 30 5.17 -4.90 1.26
C VAL A 30 5.37 -6.39 1.09
N LYS A 31 5.34 -7.13 2.20
CA LYS A 31 5.36 -8.60 2.20
C LYS A 31 3.98 -9.11 2.58
N ILE A 32 3.21 -9.43 1.55
CA ILE A 32 1.80 -9.84 1.64
C ILE A 32 1.62 -11.09 2.53
N SER A 33 2.53 -12.06 2.41
CA SER A 33 2.49 -13.28 3.24
C SER A 33 2.66 -13.02 4.74
N GLU A 34 3.23 -11.87 5.11
CA GLU A 34 3.41 -11.47 6.51
C GLU A 34 2.46 -10.35 6.94
N GLN A 35 1.63 -9.82 6.03
CA GLN A 35 0.80 -8.64 6.28
C GLN A 35 1.61 -7.48 6.88
N LYS A 36 2.81 -7.24 6.31
CA LYS A 36 3.75 -6.21 6.77
C LYS A 36 4.25 -5.32 5.65
N LEU A 37 4.39 -4.04 6.01
CA LEU A 37 5.09 -3.03 5.26
C LEU A 37 6.38 -2.66 6.00
N TYR A 38 7.51 -2.75 5.30
CA TYR A 38 8.82 -2.35 5.78
C TYR A 38 9.22 -1.04 5.11
N LEU A 39 9.53 -0.05 5.93
CA LEU A 39 10.17 1.19 5.49
C LEU A 39 11.68 0.98 5.54
N VAL A 40 12.33 1.11 4.40
CA VAL A 40 13.75 0.80 4.22
C VAL A 40 14.50 2.04 3.79
N ARG A 41 15.71 2.24 4.34
CA ARG A 41 16.67 3.25 3.91
C ARG A 41 18.05 2.63 3.88
N ASP A 42 18.81 2.86 2.83
CA ASP A 42 20.22 2.45 2.73
C ASP A 42 20.51 0.97 3.03
N GLY A 43 19.54 0.07 2.79
CA GLY A 43 19.70 -1.36 3.04
C GLY A 43 19.12 -1.85 4.38
N GLU A 44 18.66 -0.94 5.22
CA GLU A 44 18.19 -1.23 6.58
C GLU A 44 16.69 -0.97 6.73
N ILE A 45 16.01 -1.84 7.47
CA ILE A 45 14.62 -1.63 7.86
C ILE A 45 14.62 -0.62 9.01
N ILE A 46 14.08 0.57 8.77
CA ILE A 46 14.01 1.62 9.78
C ILE A 46 12.70 1.59 10.56
N LYS A 47 11.61 1.09 9.96
CA LYS A 47 10.30 0.92 10.59
C LYS A 47 9.53 -0.22 9.93
N THR A 48 8.66 -0.86 10.69
CA THR A 48 7.74 -1.90 10.23
C THR A 48 6.33 -1.52 10.66
N TYR A 49 5.37 -1.69 9.76
CA TYR A 49 3.96 -1.46 10.00
C TYR A 49 3.16 -2.71 9.62
N PRO A 50 2.19 -3.14 10.42
CA PRO A 50 1.19 -4.09 9.97
C PRO A 50 0.31 -3.44 8.89
N VAL A 51 -0.09 -4.23 7.91
CA VAL A 51 -0.97 -3.82 6.83
C VAL A 51 -2.02 -4.88 6.58
N SER A 52 -3.14 -4.49 5.99
CA SER A 52 -4.07 -5.40 5.35
C SER A 52 -3.91 -5.31 3.84
N THR A 53 -4.06 -6.45 3.19
CA THR A 53 -4.12 -6.57 1.73
C THR A 53 -5.44 -7.22 1.35
N SER A 54 -5.88 -7.03 0.12
CA SER A 54 -7.13 -7.60 -0.40
C SER A 54 -7.35 -9.06 0.01
N LYS A 55 -8.55 -9.34 0.54
CA LYS A 55 -9.05 -10.71 0.79
C LYS A 55 -9.14 -11.55 -0.49
N TYR A 56 -9.19 -10.92 -1.67
CA TYR A 56 -9.21 -11.60 -2.97
C TYR A 56 -7.81 -12.06 -3.42
N GLY A 57 -6.77 -11.79 -2.61
CA GLY A 57 -5.40 -12.20 -2.87
C GLY A 57 -4.65 -11.24 -3.78
N VAL A 58 -3.72 -11.80 -4.56
CA VAL A 58 -2.78 -11.04 -5.41
C VAL A 58 -3.16 -11.10 -6.88
N GLY A 59 -3.00 -9.98 -7.58
CA GLY A 59 -3.33 -9.90 -9.00
C GLY A 59 -3.31 -8.48 -9.57
N ASN A 60 -2.93 -8.38 -10.84
CA ASN A 60 -2.77 -7.09 -11.52
C ASN A 60 -3.96 -6.73 -12.41
N GLN A 61 -4.85 -7.67 -12.72
CA GLN A 61 -6.00 -7.44 -13.61
C GLN A 61 -6.97 -6.38 -13.04
N LYS A 62 -7.42 -5.46 -13.90
CA LYS A 62 -8.42 -4.44 -13.58
C LYS A 62 -9.74 -5.08 -13.14
N GLY A 63 -10.36 -4.51 -12.11
CA GLY A 63 -11.61 -5.05 -11.54
C GLY A 63 -11.45 -6.38 -10.80
N SER A 64 -10.21 -6.85 -10.58
CA SER A 64 -9.98 -8.06 -9.78
C SER A 64 -10.13 -7.81 -8.28
N HIS A 65 -10.09 -6.54 -7.85
CA HIS A 65 -10.02 -6.14 -6.44
C HIS A 65 -8.84 -6.76 -5.68
N ARG A 66 -7.84 -7.30 -6.40
CA ARG A 66 -6.67 -7.95 -5.82
C ARG A 66 -5.54 -6.95 -5.61
N THR A 67 -4.69 -7.25 -4.63
CA THR A 67 -3.48 -6.46 -4.35
C THR A 67 -2.47 -6.67 -5.48
N PRO A 68 -2.03 -5.61 -6.17
CA PRO A 68 -1.12 -5.77 -7.29
C PRO A 68 0.29 -6.11 -6.82
N LEU A 69 0.98 -6.90 -7.63
CA LEU A 69 2.40 -7.20 -7.49
C LEU A 69 3.23 -6.29 -8.39
N GLY A 70 4.51 -6.18 -8.06
CA GLY A 70 5.49 -5.45 -8.86
C GLY A 70 5.98 -4.19 -8.17
N THR A 71 6.71 -3.38 -8.93
CA THR A 71 7.34 -2.16 -8.49
C THR A 71 6.41 -1.00 -8.78
N HIS A 72 6.23 -0.15 -7.77
CA HIS A 72 5.40 1.05 -7.87
C HIS A 72 6.20 2.28 -7.45
N ARG A 73 5.71 3.44 -7.87
CA ARG A 73 6.05 4.73 -7.24
C ARG A 73 4.81 5.36 -6.65
N ILE A 74 4.99 6.17 -5.61
CA ILE A 74 3.94 7.06 -5.12
C ILE A 74 3.78 8.17 -6.18
N PHE A 75 2.69 8.10 -6.94
CA PHE A 75 2.32 9.09 -7.94
C PHE A 75 1.79 10.37 -7.29
N LYS A 76 0.92 10.22 -6.28
CA LYS A 76 0.31 11.35 -5.57
C LYS A 76 0.11 11.00 -4.10
N LYS A 77 0.26 12.00 -3.22
CA LYS A 77 -0.13 11.94 -1.80
C LYS A 77 -1.33 12.86 -1.60
N ILE A 78 -2.35 12.38 -0.91
CA ILE A 78 -3.62 13.08 -0.67
C ILE A 78 -3.94 12.98 0.82
N GLY A 79 -4.43 14.07 1.42
CA GLY A 79 -4.77 14.15 2.85
C GLY A 79 -3.71 14.85 3.70
N GLU A 80 -2.88 15.72 3.11
CA GLU A 80 -2.01 16.59 3.89
C GLU A 80 -2.82 17.56 4.76
N GLY A 81 -2.48 17.64 6.05
CA GLY A 81 -3.24 18.39 7.05
C GLY A 81 -4.60 17.79 7.42
N ALA A 82 -5.02 16.66 6.81
CA ALA A 82 -6.31 16.04 7.11
C ALA A 82 -6.36 15.53 8.56
N LYS A 83 -7.55 15.59 9.16
CA LYS A 83 -7.80 15.05 10.49
C LYS A 83 -7.63 13.52 10.48
N ILE A 84 -7.22 12.94 11.60
CA ILE A 84 -7.27 11.49 11.78
C ILE A 84 -8.71 11.03 11.60
N GLY A 85 -8.91 10.02 10.74
CA GLY A 85 -10.23 9.52 10.39
C GLY A 85 -10.98 10.32 9.32
N ALA A 86 -10.43 11.41 8.78
CA ALA A 86 -11.05 12.11 7.65
C ALA A 86 -11.32 11.13 6.51
N ILE A 87 -12.55 11.08 6.02
CA ILE A 87 -13.03 10.11 5.02
C ILE A 87 -12.81 10.68 3.62
N PHE A 88 -12.22 9.87 2.74
CA PHE A 88 -12.00 10.19 1.35
C PHE A 88 -12.83 9.30 0.43
N GLU A 89 -13.47 9.91 -0.57
CA GLU A 89 -14.15 9.20 -1.66
C GLU A 89 -13.53 9.64 -2.98
N HIS A 90 -13.12 8.68 -3.82
CA HIS A 90 -12.40 8.95 -5.07
C HIS A 90 -11.18 9.89 -4.92
N GLY A 91 -10.52 9.85 -3.76
CA GLY A 91 -9.38 10.72 -3.45
C GLY A 91 -9.75 12.17 -3.09
N ILE A 92 -11.00 12.45 -2.75
CA ILE A 92 -11.50 13.76 -2.34
C ILE A 92 -11.96 13.68 -0.88
N ASP A 93 -11.53 14.64 -0.05
CA ASP A 93 -11.98 14.76 1.34
C ASP A 93 -13.48 15.06 1.36
N THR A 94 -14.26 14.21 2.02
CA THR A 94 -15.72 14.36 2.13
C THR A 94 -16.13 15.38 3.20
N GLY A 95 -15.19 15.87 4.01
CA GLY A 95 -15.45 16.69 5.20
C GLY A 95 -15.96 15.90 6.40
N ARG A 96 -16.24 14.61 6.23
CA ARG A 96 -16.67 13.70 7.30
C ARG A 96 -15.46 13.03 7.96
N VAL A 97 -15.63 12.64 9.22
CA VAL A 97 -14.61 11.94 10.01
C VAL A 97 -15.20 10.63 10.50
N ALA A 98 -14.55 9.53 10.16
CA ALA A 98 -14.88 8.20 10.64
C ALA A 98 -14.49 8.07 12.12
N THR A 99 -15.32 7.37 12.88
CA THR A 99 -14.89 6.77 14.14
C THR A 99 -13.85 5.70 13.81
N ILE A 100 -12.67 5.81 14.41
CA ILE A 100 -11.65 4.78 14.28
C ILE A 100 -11.89 3.73 15.35
N HIS A 101 -12.25 2.53 14.91
CA HIS A 101 -12.46 1.39 15.80
C HIS A 101 -11.14 0.68 16.05
N THR A 102 -10.85 0.41 17.32
CA THR A 102 -9.64 -0.34 17.75
C THR A 102 -9.99 -1.74 18.29
N ASP A 103 -11.28 -2.05 18.34
CA ASP A 103 -11.85 -3.34 18.73
C ASP A 103 -12.32 -4.11 17.49
N GLU A 104 -12.82 -5.35 17.66
CA GLU A 104 -13.33 -6.16 16.54
C GLU A 104 -14.72 -5.72 16.05
N THR A 105 -15.17 -4.52 16.44
CA THR A 105 -16.47 -3.99 16.04
C THR A 105 -16.45 -3.81 14.52
N GLU A 106 -17.23 -4.64 13.82
CA GLU A 106 -17.43 -4.47 12.39
C GLU A 106 -18.13 -3.12 12.16
N SER A 107 -17.42 -2.17 11.57
CA SER A 107 -18.00 -0.87 11.17
C SER A 107 -18.99 -1.04 10.01
N GLY A 108 -18.98 -2.18 9.32
CA GLY A 108 -19.79 -2.47 8.14
C GLY A 108 -19.38 -1.66 6.90
N GLU A 109 -18.43 -0.74 7.03
CA GLU A 109 -18.03 0.21 5.98
C GLU A 109 -16.52 0.15 5.76
N ASP A 110 -16.13 -0.04 4.50
CA ASP A 110 -14.75 -0.01 4.04
C ASP A 110 -14.37 1.43 3.68
N LEU A 111 -13.89 2.19 4.67
CA LEU A 111 -13.63 3.63 4.50
C LEU A 111 -12.14 3.90 4.30
N ILE A 112 -11.82 4.60 3.22
CA ILE A 112 -10.51 5.18 2.98
C ILE A 112 -10.37 6.42 3.87
N THR A 113 -9.41 6.41 4.80
CA THR A 113 -9.26 7.50 5.77
C THR A 113 -7.86 8.09 5.84
N THR A 114 -7.79 9.32 6.39
CA THR A 114 -6.58 10.04 6.84
C THR A 114 -5.55 10.41 5.77
N ARG A 115 -5.12 9.46 4.95
CA ARG A 115 -4.06 9.62 3.96
C ARG A 115 -4.28 8.62 2.84
N ILE A 116 -4.02 9.05 1.60
CA ILE A 116 -3.91 8.16 0.43
C ILE A 116 -2.55 8.41 -0.21
N MET A 117 -1.81 7.34 -0.47
CA MET A 117 -0.68 7.33 -1.38
C MET A 117 -1.09 6.56 -2.63
N TRP A 118 -1.37 7.30 -3.70
CA TRP A 118 -1.76 6.71 -4.98
C TRP A 118 -0.54 6.16 -5.71
N LEU A 119 -0.62 4.89 -6.09
CA LEU A 119 0.46 4.16 -6.70
C LEU A 119 0.36 4.15 -8.22
N GLU A 120 1.50 4.31 -8.88
CA GLU A 120 1.67 4.04 -10.31
C GLU A 120 2.59 2.85 -10.48
N GLY A 121 2.15 1.88 -11.29
CA GLY A 121 2.95 0.71 -11.63
C GLY A 121 4.09 1.09 -12.59
N LEU A 122 5.26 0.49 -12.39
CA LEU A 122 6.46 0.80 -13.16
C LEU A 122 6.91 -0.33 -14.09
N GLU A 123 6.33 -1.52 -13.98
CA GLU A 123 6.73 -2.71 -14.72
C GLU A 123 5.78 -2.98 -15.89
N PRO A 124 6.19 -2.71 -17.16
CA PRO A 124 5.37 -2.98 -18.33
C PRO A 124 4.96 -4.45 -18.42
N GLY A 125 3.69 -4.71 -18.70
CA GLY A 125 3.14 -6.08 -18.79
C GLY A 125 2.96 -6.78 -17.45
N ILE A 126 3.36 -6.16 -16.33
CA ILE A 126 3.13 -6.66 -14.98
C ILE A 126 2.07 -5.80 -14.30
N ASN A 127 2.35 -4.53 -14.04
CA ASN A 127 1.46 -3.61 -13.31
C ASN A 127 1.31 -2.24 -14.00
N ARG A 128 1.80 -2.15 -15.24
CA ARG A 128 1.72 -0.99 -16.13
C ARG A 128 1.30 -1.45 -17.52
N GLY A 129 0.26 -0.84 -18.07
CA GLY A 129 -0.32 -1.19 -19.36
C GLY A 129 -1.81 -1.53 -19.30
N GLU A 130 -2.41 -1.72 -20.47
CA GLU A 130 -3.86 -1.93 -20.61
C GLU A 130 -4.36 -3.12 -19.77
N GLY A 131 -5.46 -2.90 -19.05
CA GLY A 131 -6.08 -3.93 -18.20
C GLY A 131 -5.30 -4.29 -16.94
N ILE A 132 -4.12 -3.72 -16.70
CA ILE A 132 -3.27 -4.04 -15.55
C ILE A 132 -2.65 -2.81 -14.84
N ASP A 133 -2.86 -1.61 -15.37
CA ASP A 133 -2.23 -0.39 -14.88
C ASP A 133 -2.69 -0.05 -13.45
N SER A 134 -1.75 -0.06 -12.50
CA SER A 134 -2.08 0.18 -11.09
C SER A 134 -2.61 1.59 -10.83
N ARG A 135 -2.22 2.59 -11.63
CA ARG A 135 -2.73 3.95 -11.44
C ARG A 135 -4.19 4.01 -11.88
N ASP A 136 -4.50 3.46 -13.05
CA ASP A 136 -5.87 3.46 -13.60
C ASP A 136 -6.83 2.59 -12.78
N ARG A 137 -6.27 1.62 -12.04
CA ARG A 137 -6.97 0.80 -11.05
C ARG A 137 -7.08 1.46 -9.67
N HIS A 138 -6.71 2.73 -9.51
CA HIS A 138 -6.80 3.45 -8.23
C HIS A 138 -6.13 2.72 -7.05
N ILE A 139 -5.02 2.03 -7.30
CA ILE A 139 -4.33 1.29 -6.25
C ILE A 139 -3.73 2.25 -5.23
N TYR A 140 -4.13 2.09 -3.98
CA TYR A 140 -3.76 2.97 -2.90
C TYR A 140 -2.97 2.25 -1.81
N ILE A 141 -2.18 3.03 -1.09
CA ILE A 141 -1.81 2.72 0.30
C ILE A 141 -2.56 3.77 1.14
N HIS A 142 -3.52 3.36 1.95
CA HIS A 142 -4.37 4.30 2.69
C HIS A 142 -4.64 3.89 4.13
N GLY A 143 -5.08 4.84 4.96
CA GLY A 143 -5.60 4.53 6.29
C GLY A 143 -6.97 3.86 6.22
N PHE A 144 -7.32 3.11 7.25
CA PHE A 144 -8.58 2.36 7.35
C PHE A 144 -9.31 2.72 8.65
N ASN A 145 -10.64 2.67 8.66
CA ASN A 145 -11.48 3.01 9.81
C ASN A 145 -11.52 1.91 10.90
N LEU A 146 -10.90 0.76 10.66
CA LEU A 146 -10.77 -0.33 11.62
C LEU A 146 -9.30 -0.73 11.80
N VAL A 147 -8.79 -0.60 13.03
CA VAL A 147 -7.44 -1.03 13.40
C VAL A 147 -7.54 -2.42 14.01
N LYS A 148 -7.78 -3.45 13.17
CA LYS A 148 -7.81 -4.85 13.63
C LYS A 148 -6.38 -5.34 13.81
N GLU A 149 -6.05 -5.89 14.99
CA GLU A 149 -4.70 -6.43 15.31
C GLU A 149 -3.54 -5.47 14.99
N GLY A 150 -3.80 -4.17 15.12
CA GLY A 150 -2.81 -3.13 14.84
C GLY A 150 -2.68 -2.73 13.38
N THR A 151 -3.45 -3.28 12.43
CA THR A 151 -3.43 -2.86 11.01
C THR A 151 -3.61 -1.35 10.86
N LEU A 152 -2.63 -0.70 10.25
CA LEU A 152 -2.63 0.76 10.09
C LEU A 152 -3.01 1.21 8.67
N VAL A 153 -2.94 0.29 7.72
CA VAL A 153 -2.91 0.61 6.31
C VAL A 153 -3.52 -0.52 5.48
N GLU A 154 -4.29 -0.17 4.46
CA GLU A 154 -4.79 -1.10 3.46
C GLU A 154 -4.22 -0.80 2.07
N ILE A 155 -4.08 -1.86 1.26
CA ILE A 155 -3.50 -1.80 -0.10
C ILE A 155 -4.40 -2.53 -1.09
N VAL A 156 -5.37 -1.81 -1.66
CA VAL A 156 -6.38 -2.33 -2.59
C VAL A 156 -6.79 -1.29 -3.65
N GLU A 157 -7.63 -1.74 -4.58
CA GLU A 157 -8.33 -0.95 -5.61
C GLU A 157 -9.60 -0.32 -5.04
#